data_AF-A0A1B6DEF7-F1
#
_entry.id   AF-A0A1B6DEF7-F1
#
_cell.length_a   1.000
_cell.length_b   1.000
_cell.length_c   1.000
_cell.angle_alpha   90.00
_cell.angle_beta   90.00
_cell.angle_gamma   90.00
#
_symmetry.space_group_name_H-M   'P 1'
#
loop_
_entity.id
_entity.type
_entity.pdbx_description
1 polymer ?
#
loop_
_entity_poly.entity_id
_entity_poly.type
_entity_poly.pdbx_seq_one_letter_code
_entity_poly.pdbx_strand_id
1 'polypeptide(L)'
;MKEMVGGCCVCSDDRGWAENPLVYCDGQGCTVAVHQACYGIVTVPTGNWYCRKCESQERSARIGPRQHCELCPSRDGALKRTDNSGWAHVVCALYIPEVRFGNVTTMEPILLQQIPAERFNKLCYICEESGKGTRSTIGACMQCNKSGCKQQFHVTCAQALGLLCEEAGNYLDNVKYCGYCQHHYSKLKKGGNVKTIPPYRPVATDNSDLSSPEKEPSENWTK
;
A
#
# COMPACT_ATOMS: atom_id res chain seq x y z
N MET A 1 1.57 -26.54 3.85
CA MET A 1 2.19 -25.85 2.70
C MET A 1 1.38 -24.57 2.51
N LYS A 2 1.98 -23.40 2.72
CA LYS A 2 1.27 -22.12 2.56
C LYS A 2 1.00 -21.97 1.07
N GLU A 3 -0.26 -21.94 0.66
CA GLU A 3 -0.62 -21.71 -0.73
C GLU A 3 -0.04 -20.36 -1.15
N MET A 4 0.90 -20.39 -2.11
CA MET A 4 1.59 -19.21 -2.65
C MET A 4 0.69 -18.47 -3.65
N VAL A 5 -0.51 -18.11 -3.20
CA VAL A 5 -1.48 -17.38 -4.02
C VAL A 5 -1.16 -15.90 -3.85
N GLY A 6 -1.06 -15.15 -4.94
CA GLY A 6 -0.88 -13.69 -4.90
C GLY A 6 0.48 -13.20 -5.40
N GLY A 7 0.43 -12.16 -6.23
CA GLY A 7 1.60 -11.46 -6.76
C GLY A 7 2.22 -10.47 -5.77
N CYS A 8 3.20 -9.71 -6.24
CA CYS A 8 3.87 -8.69 -5.44
C CYS A 8 2.89 -7.61 -4.98
N CYS A 9 2.80 -7.38 -3.67
CA CYS A 9 1.91 -6.36 -3.10
C CYS A 9 2.35 -4.90 -3.32
N VAL A 10 3.46 -4.69 -4.03
CA VAL A 10 3.98 -3.38 -4.41
C VAL A 10 3.68 -3.07 -5.88
N CYS A 11 4.12 -3.92 -6.82
CA CYS A 11 3.95 -3.70 -8.26
C CYS A 11 2.75 -4.44 -8.89
N SER A 12 2.09 -5.32 -8.12
CA SER A 12 0.92 -6.10 -8.55
C SER A 12 1.17 -7.12 -9.67
N ASP A 13 2.43 -7.38 -10.01
CA ASP A 13 2.83 -8.46 -10.92
C ASP A 13 2.90 -9.80 -10.17
N ASP A 14 2.38 -10.86 -10.79
CA ASP A 14 2.30 -12.22 -10.24
C ASP A 14 3.54 -13.08 -10.56
N ARG A 15 4.42 -12.62 -11.44
CA ARG A 15 5.58 -13.40 -11.91
C ARG A 15 6.85 -13.00 -11.15
N GLY A 16 7.54 -13.98 -10.57
CA GLY A 16 8.95 -13.81 -10.19
C GLY A 16 9.88 -14.02 -11.38
N TRP A 17 11.06 -13.41 -11.34
CA TRP A 17 12.13 -13.60 -12.32
C TRP A 17 13.41 -14.13 -11.66
N ALA A 18 14.32 -14.72 -12.44
CA ALA A 18 15.57 -15.27 -11.90
C ALA A 18 16.42 -14.20 -11.16
N GLU A 19 16.55 -13.01 -11.74
CA GLU A 19 17.31 -11.87 -11.18
C GLU A 19 16.50 -10.99 -10.21
N ASN A 20 15.19 -11.22 -10.13
CA ASN A 20 14.29 -10.45 -9.27
C ASN A 20 13.13 -11.36 -8.82
N PRO A 21 13.42 -12.32 -7.94
CA PRO A 21 12.45 -13.33 -7.51
C PRO A 21 11.35 -12.71 -6.67
N LEU A 22 10.20 -13.38 -6.66
CA LEU A 22 9.09 -13.08 -5.75
C LEU A 22 9.37 -13.78 -4.41
N VAL A 23 9.51 -13.01 -3.33
CA VAL A 23 9.85 -13.47 -1.98
C VAL A 23 8.63 -13.36 -1.08
N TYR A 24 8.33 -14.45 -0.35
CA TYR A 24 7.19 -14.54 0.55
C TYR A 24 7.64 -14.46 2.01
N CYS A 25 6.89 -13.73 2.83
CA CYS A 25 7.15 -13.64 4.27
C CYS A 25 6.73 -14.93 4.99
N ASP A 26 7.64 -15.48 5.79
CA ASP A 26 7.42 -16.65 6.65
C ASP A 26 6.80 -16.31 8.01
N GLY A 27 6.51 -15.04 8.25
CA GLY A 27 5.79 -14.61 9.45
C GLY A 27 4.40 -15.25 9.53
N GLN A 28 4.02 -15.69 10.74
CA GLN A 28 2.72 -16.31 11.00
C GLN A 28 1.58 -15.35 10.64
N GLY A 29 0.64 -15.81 9.79
CA GLY A 29 -0.49 -15.00 9.31
C GLY A 29 -0.11 -13.84 8.38
N CYS A 30 1.17 -13.71 7.99
CA CYS A 30 1.60 -12.63 7.09
C CYS A 30 1.36 -13.00 5.62
N THR A 31 0.74 -12.11 4.85
CA THR A 31 0.47 -12.29 3.42
C THR A 31 1.43 -11.51 2.51
N VAL A 32 2.51 -10.94 3.07
CA VAL A 32 3.46 -10.14 2.29
C VAL A 32 4.21 -11.03 1.30
N ALA A 33 3.97 -10.79 0.02
CA ALA A 33 4.79 -11.24 -1.09
C ALA A 33 5.33 -10.01 -1.84
N VAL A 34 6.63 -9.97 -2.10
CA VAL A 34 7.30 -8.84 -2.76
C VAL A 34 8.41 -9.31 -3.66
N HIS A 35 8.61 -8.65 -4.80
CA HIS A 35 9.87 -8.82 -5.52
C HIS A 35 11.04 -8.30 -4.70
N GLN A 36 12.20 -8.92 -4.86
CA GLN A 36 13.45 -8.49 -4.24
C GLN A 36 13.68 -6.98 -4.41
N ALA A 37 13.59 -6.50 -5.65
CA ALA A 37 13.77 -5.08 -5.99
C ALA A 37 12.62 -4.18 -5.53
N CYS A 38 11.39 -4.70 -5.42
CA CYS A 38 10.23 -3.91 -4.97
C CYS A 38 10.23 -3.63 -3.47
N TYR A 39 11.06 -4.31 -2.68
CA TYR A 39 11.16 -4.12 -1.24
C TYR A 39 12.58 -3.76 -0.75
N GLY A 40 13.56 -3.73 -1.66
CA GLY A 40 14.95 -3.42 -1.34
C GLY A 40 15.65 -4.54 -0.56
N ILE A 41 15.36 -5.80 -0.90
CA ILE A 41 16.03 -6.96 -0.30
C ILE A 41 17.43 -7.08 -0.92
N VAL A 42 18.47 -6.80 -0.13
CA VAL A 42 19.86 -6.83 -0.62
C VAL A 42 20.29 -8.22 -1.05
N THR A 43 19.88 -9.24 -0.31
CA THR A 43 20.18 -10.64 -0.61
C THR A 43 19.03 -11.50 -0.15
N VAL A 44 18.50 -12.34 -1.04
CA VAL A 44 17.45 -13.30 -0.71
C VAL A 44 18.08 -14.42 0.13
N PRO A 45 17.63 -14.65 1.37
CA PRO A 45 18.20 -15.69 2.22
C PRO A 45 17.86 -17.08 1.67
N THR A 46 18.71 -18.07 1.95
CA THR A 46 18.46 -19.48 1.61
C THR A 46 17.44 -20.15 2.53
N GLY A 47 17.09 -19.51 3.65
CA GLY A 47 16.10 -19.98 4.62
C GLY A 47 14.96 -18.98 4.77
N ASN A 48 14.36 -18.93 5.97
CA ASN A 48 13.22 -18.07 6.22
C ASN A 48 13.51 -16.60 5.95
N TRP A 49 12.54 -15.91 5.35
CA TRP A 49 12.56 -14.47 5.17
C TRP A 49 11.36 -13.82 5.87
N TYR A 50 11.62 -12.72 6.59
CA TYR A 50 10.60 -11.96 7.29
C TYR A 50 10.58 -10.53 6.77
N CYS A 51 9.38 -10.03 6.46
CA CYS A 51 9.24 -8.60 6.18
C CYS A 51 9.51 -7.78 7.46
N ARG A 52 9.85 -6.49 7.32
CA ARG A 52 10.20 -5.61 8.45
C ARG A 52 9.13 -5.60 9.54
N LYS A 53 7.84 -5.71 9.16
CA LYS A 53 6.72 -5.78 10.11
C LYS A 53 6.85 -7.01 11.01
N CYS A 54 7.08 -8.19 10.46
CA CYS A 54 7.20 -9.45 11.21
C CYS A 54 8.49 -9.49 12.04
N GLU A 55 9.63 -9.06 11.49
CA GLU A 55 10.89 -8.92 12.24
C GLU A 55 10.71 -8.02 13.49
N SER A 56 9.91 -6.96 13.37
CA SER A 56 9.62 -6.07 14.48
C SER A 56 8.64 -6.65 15.51
N GLN A 57 7.76 -7.58 15.13
CA GLN A 57 6.80 -8.20 16.05
C GLN A 57 7.49 -9.21 16.97
N GLU A 58 8.42 -10.01 16.45
CA GLU A 58 9.23 -10.93 17.25
C GLU A 58 10.02 -10.20 18.35
N ARG A 59 10.39 -8.94 18.10
CA ARG A 59 11.15 -8.11 19.03
C ARG A 59 10.29 -7.31 20.03
N SER A 60 8.97 -7.22 19.86
CA SER A 60 8.11 -6.30 20.63
C SER A 60 6.87 -7.01 21.21
N ALA A 61 7.10 -7.92 22.16
CA ALA A 61 6.04 -8.65 22.87
C ALA A 61 5.18 -7.79 23.85
N ARG A 62 5.43 -6.47 23.97
CA ARG A 62 4.68 -5.58 24.88
C ARG A 62 4.55 -4.17 24.29
N ILE A 63 3.32 -3.76 24.01
CA ILE A 63 2.87 -2.35 23.81
C ILE A 63 3.74 -1.55 22.80
N GLY A 64 3.98 -2.10 21.61
CA GLY A 64 4.63 -1.37 20.51
C GLY A 64 3.67 -0.42 19.78
N PRO A 65 4.19 0.57 19.03
CA PRO A 65 3.37 1.46 18.20
C PRO A 65 2.55 0.65 17.20
N ARG A 66 1.31 1.10 16.91
CA ARG A 66 0.45 0.45 15.90
C ARG A 66 1.20 0.35 14.57
N GLN A 67 1.42 -0.87 14.08
CA GLN A 67 2.11 -1.15 12.82
C GLN A 67 1.15 -0.96 11.62
N HIS A 68 0.75 0.29 11.39
CA HIS A 68 -0.16 0.68 10.32
C HIS A 68 0.49 1.74 9.46
N CYS A 69 0.11 1.80 8.18
CA CYS A 69 0.59 2.83 7.28
C CYS A 69 0.05 4.20 7.71
N GLU A 70 0.93 5.19 7.82
CA GLU A 70 0.57 6.58 8.12
C GLU A 70 -0.05 7.32 6.92
N LEU A 71 0.06 6.74 5.72
CA LEU A 71 -0.34 7.38 4.46
C LEU A 71 -1.67 6.85 3.90
N CYS A 72 -2.24 5.80 4.48
CA CYS A 72 -3.51 5.23 4.00
C CYS A 72 -4.17 4.35 5.07
N PRO A 73 -5.47 4.06 4.96
CA PRO A 73 -6.19 3.25 5.95
C PRO A 73 -6.06 1.72 5.73
N SER A 74 -5.26 1.26 4.76
CA SER A 74 -5.05 -0.18 4.51
C SER A 74 -4.20 -0.81 5.61
N ARG A 75 -4.52 -2.06 6.01
CA ARG A 75 -3.78 -2.84 7.02
C ARG A 75 -2.81 -3.85 6.43
N ASP A 76 -3.00 -4.19 5.17
CA ASP A 76 -2.25 -5.19 4.42
C ASP A 76 -1.31 -4.53 3.42
N GLY A 77 -0.21 -5.23 3.13
CA GLY A 77 0.83 -4.78 2.21
C GLY A 77 2.21 -4.73 2.87
N ALA A 78 3.21 -4.44 2.05
CA ALA A 78 4.60 -4.36 2.47
C ALA A 78 4.90 -3.01 3.12
N LEU A 79 5.28 -3.03 4.41
CA LEU A 79 5.61 -1.84 5.20
C LEU A 79 7.12 -1.69 5.37
N LYS A 80 7.60 -0.45 5.46
CA LYS A 80 8.93 -0.08 5.95
C LYS A 80 8.79 0.97 7.05
N ARG A 81 9.83 1.09 7.89
CA ARG A 81 9.90 2.13 8.92
C ARG A 81 10.02 3.50 8.28
N THR A 82 9.42 4.49 8.91
CA THR A 82 9.49 5.89 8.53
C THR A 82 10.52 6.64 9.39
N ASP A 83 10.91 7.83 8.96
CA ASP A 83 11.81 8.75 9.67
C ASP A 83 11.24 9.32 10.97
N ASN A 84 9.94 9.18 11.22
CA ASN A 84 9.27 9.55 12.46
C ASN A 84 8.96 8.33 13.37
N SER A 85 9.66 7.21 13.17
CA SER A 85 9.49 5.95 13.93
C SER A 85 8.15 5.23 13.73
N GLY A 86 7.35 5.63 12.75
CA GLY A 86 6.13 4.95 12.33
C GLY A 86 6.37 3.94 11.18
N TRP A 87 5.35 3.78 10.35
CA TRP A 87 5.34 2.82 9.25
C TRP A 87 4.60 3.40 8.04
N ALA A 88 5.09 3.10 6.84
CA ALA A 88 4.39 3.40 5.61
C ALA A 88 4.51 2.24 4.63
N HIS A 89 3.50 2.08 3.77
CA HIS A 89 3.56 1.13 2.67
C HIS A 89 4.60 1.59 1.65
N VAL A 90 5.38 0.63 1.12
CA VAL A 90 6.31 0.91 0.03
C VAL A 90 5.57 1.44 -1.19
N VAL A 91 4.40 0.88 -1.53
CA VAL A 91 3.57 1.40 -2.63
C VAL A 91 3.10 2.84 -2.37
N CYS A 92 2.68 3.19 -1.14
CA CYS A 92 2.32 4.58 -0.84
C CYS A 92 3.50 5.53 -1.04
N ALA A 93 4.70 5.11 -0.63
CA ALA A 93 5.93 5.90 -0.79
C ALA A 93 6.34 6.09 -2.26
N LEU A 94 6.10 5.09 -3.13
CA LEU A 94 6.39 5.21 -4.55
C LEU A 94 5.44 6.20 -5.26
N TYR A 95 4.17 6.23 -4.89
CA TYR A 95 3.13 6.97 -5.63
C TYR A 95 2.77 8.34 -5.04
N ILE A 96 3.25 8.69 -3.85
CA ILE A 96 3.16 10.07 -3.32
C ILE A 96 4.43 10.83 -3.71
N PRO A 97 4.35 11.83 -4.62
CA PRO A 97 5.51 12.42 -5.28
C PRO A 97 6.59 13.03 -4.38
N GLU A 98 6.27 13.42 -3.15
CA GLU A 98 7.19 14.06 -2.20
C GLU A 98 7.82 13.07 -1.23
N VAL A 99 7.34 11.83 -1.17
CA VAL A 99 7.94 10.80 -0.34
C VAL A 99 9.27 10.36 -0.94
N ARG A 100 10.27 10.13 -0.08
CA ARG A 100 11.60 9.65 -0.49
C ARG A 100 11.97 8.40 0.29
N PHE A 101 12.99 7.69 -0.20
CA PHE A 101 13.67 6.66 0.56
C PHE A 101 15.03 7.20 1.00
N GLY A 102 15.40 7.02 2.27
CA GLY A 102 16.72 7.42 2.76
C GLY A 102 17.85 6.67 2.06
N ASN A 103 17.59 5.42 1.66
CA ASN A 103 18.44 4.65 0.76
C ASN A 103 17.56 3.96 -0.28
N VAL A 104 17.85 4.17 -1.57
CA VAL A 104 17.06 3.64 -2.68
C VAL A 104 17.31 2.15 -2.94
N THR A 105 18.48 1.63 -2.58
CA THR A 105 18.83 0.20 -2.72
C THR A 105 18.08 -0.64 -1.68
N THR A 106 18.07 -0.19 -0.42
CA THR A 106 17.38 -0.89 0.66
C THR A 106 15.93 -0.46 0.81
N MET A 107 15.52 0.62 0.13
CA MET A 107 14.20 1.23 0.21
C MET A 107 13.77 1.54 1.66
N GLU A 108 14.69 2.01 2.51
CA GLU A 108 14.40 2.40 3.90
C GLU A 108 15.43 3.40 4.47
N PRO A 109 15.05 4.20 5.48
CA PRO A 109 13.67 4.44 5.93
C PRO A 109 12.87 5.22 4.88
N ILE A 110 11.55 5.20 5.00
CA ILE A 110 10.65 6.06 4.22
C ILE A 110 10.66 7.46 4.85
N LEU A 111 10.95 8.50 4.07
CA LEU A 111 11.04 9.87 4.54
C LEU A 111 9.73 10.62 4.26
N LEU A 112 9.03 11.06 5.31
CA LEU A 112 7.72 11.71 5.20
C LEU A 112 7.78 13.24 5.36
N GLN A 113 8.93 13.79 5.76
CA GLN A 113 9.08 15.22 6.11
C GLN A 113 8.72 16.20 4.98
N GLN A 114 8.82 15.78 3.72
CA GLN A 114 8.57 16.65 2.55
C GLN A 114 7.11 16.62 2.07
N ILE A 115 6.24 15.82 2.69
CA ILE A 115 4.84 15.72 2.29
C ILE A 115 4.10 17.01 2.70
N PRO A 116 3.50 17.76 1.76
CA PRO A 116 2.73 18.95 2.10
C PRO A 116 1.49 18.60 2.91
N ALA A 117 1.14 19.44 3.89
CA ALA A 117 -0.02 19.23 4.77
C ALA A 117 -1.34 19.11 3.97
N GLU A 118 -1.42 19.75 2.81
CA GLU A 118 -2.57 19.70 1.92
C GLU A 118 -2.93 18.28 1.50
N ARG A 119 -1.96 17.36 1.41
CA ARG A 119 -2.21 15.96 1.05
C ARG A 119 -2.99 15.20 2.13
N PHE A 120 -2.74 15.54 3.39
CA PHE A 120 -3.44 14.96 4.54
C PHE A 120 -4.84 15.57 4.74
N ASN A 121 -5.07 16.77 4.20
CA ASN A 121 -6.35 17.45 4.25
C ASN A 121 -7.29 17.10 3.08
N LYS A 122 -6.93 16.15 2.22
CA LYS A 122 -7.78 15.70 1.10
C LYS A 122 -8.60 14.48 1.49
N LEU A 123 -9.81 14.43 0.93
CA LEU A 123 -10.70 13.29 1.03
C LEU A 123 -10.44 12.32 -0.12
N CYS A 124 -10.28 11.05 0.20
CA CYS A 124 -10.23 9.97 -0.79
C CYS A 124 -11.63 9.70 -1.34
N TYR A 125 -11.88 10.07 -2.59
CA TYR A 125 -13.21 9.89 -3.23
C TYR A 125 -13.64 8.41 -3.27
N ILE A 126 -12.69 7.48 -3.41
CA ILE A 126 -12.97 6.03 -3.43
C ILE A 126 -13.52 5.57 -2.07
N CYS A 127 -13.01 6.12 -0.97
CA CYS A 127 -13.50 5.78 0.36
C CYS A 127 -14.90 6.35 0.61
N GLU A 128 -15.16 7.58 0.13
CA GLU A 128 -16.47 8.21 0.19
C GLU A 128 -17.51 7.39 -0.59
N GLU A 129 -17.22 7.04 -1.85
CA GLU A 129 -18.11 6.24 -2.71
C GLU A 129 -18.33 4.82 -2.19
N SER A 130 -17.38 4.28 -1.42
CA SER A 130 -17.51 2.95 -0.78
C SER A 130 -18.33 2.97 0.51
N GLY A 131 -18.93 4.10 0.90
CA GLY A 131 -19.65 4.26 2.17
C GLY A 131 -18.74 4.24 3.41
N LYS A 132 -17.43 4.39 3.22
CA LYS A 132 -16.40 4.32 4.27
C LYS A 132 -15.83 5.72 4.55
N GLY A 133 -16.71 6.70 4.76
CA GLY A 133 -16.33 8.11 4.91
C GLY A 133 -15.34 8.38 6.04
N THR A 134 -15.42 7.66 7.16
CA THR A 134 -14.42 7.77 8.26
C THR A 134 -13.00 7.39 7.83
N ARG A 135 -12.85 6.59 6.77
CA ARG A 135 -11.55 6.19 6.21
C ARG A 135 -11.06 7.15 5.14
N SER A 136 -11.87 8.08 4.65
CA SER A 136 -11.51 8.97 3.54
C SER A 136 -10.52 10.06 3.95
N THR A 137 -10.44 10.37 5.24
CA THR A 137 -9.55 11.38 5.84
C THR A 137 -8.26 10.80 6.43
N ILE A 138 -8.05 9.48 6.36
CA ILE A 138 -6.91 8.81 7.01
C ILE A 138 -5.69 8.78 6.11
N GLY A 139 -4.69 9.58 6.46
CA GLY A 139 -3.40 9.58 5.77
C GLY A 139 -3.37 10.59 4.63
N ALA A 140 -2.63 10.29 3.56
CA ALA A 140 -2.36 11.23 2.49
C ALA A 140 -2.92 10.76 1.15
N CYS A 141 -3.53 11.66 0.39
CA CYS A 141 -4.01 11.36 -0.94
C CYS A 141 -2.99 11.72 -2.04
N MET A 142 -2.98 10.89 -3.09
CA MET A 142 -2.43 11.23 -4.39
C MET A 142 -3.52 11.84 -5.29
N GLN A 143 -3.10 12.64 -6.26
CA GLN A 143 -3.98 13.31 -7.20
C GLN A 143 -4.03 12.55 -8.53
N CYS A 144 -5.20 12.55 -9.16
CA CYS A 144 -5.34 12.11 -10.54
C CYS A 144 -4.35 12.83 -11.46
N ASN A 145 -3.58 12.08 -12.24
CA ASN A 145 -2.52 12.60 -13.11
C ASN A 145 -3.05 13.37 -14.34
N LYS A 146 -4.37 13.32 -14.61
CA LYS A 146 -4.97 14.12 -15.68
C LYS A 146 -4.94 15.60 -15.33
N SER A 147 -4.30 16.41 -16.17
CA SER A 147 -4.27 17.87 -16.04
C SER A 147 -5.66 18.47 -15.80
N GLY A 148 -5.76 19.34 -14.79
CA GLY A 148 -7.01 19.99 -14.37
C GLY A 148 -7.94 19.13 -13.50
N CYS A 149 -7.70 17.82 -13.36
CA CYS A 149 -8.52 16.96 -12.51
C CYS A 149 -8.18 17.18 -11.04
N LYS A 150 -9.21 17.40 -10.21
CA LYS A 150 -9.07 17.61 -8.76
C LYS A 150 -9.38 16.38 -7.92
N GLN A 151 -9.65 15.22 -8.54
CA GLN A 151 -9.94 13.99 -7.82
C GLN A 151 -8.70 13.49 -7.07
N GLN A 152 -8.91 13.10 -5.81
CA GLN A 152 -7.89 12.68 -4.86
C GLN A 152 -8.25 11.33 -4.26
N PHE A 153 -7.26 10.47 -4.05
CA PHE A 153 -7.48 9.13 -3.53
C PHE A 153 -6.24 8.58 -2.84
N HIS A 154 -6.43 7.65 -1.90
CA HIS A 154 -5.32 6.90 -1.34
C HIS A 154 -4.68 6.01 -2.39
N VAL A 155 -3.36 5.86 -2.34
CA VAL A 155 -2.60 4.99 -3.24
C VAL A 155 -3.14 3.55 -3.20
N THR A 156 -3.32 2.99 -2.00
CA THR A 156 -3.83 1.60 -1.85
C THR A 156 -5.29 1.44 -2.32
N CYS A 157 -6.11 2.50 -2.26
CA CYS A 157 -7.47 2.46 -2.81
C CYS A 157 -7.44 2.41 -4.35
N ALA A 158 -6.56 3.21 -4.98
CA ALA A 158 -6.34 3.11 -6.42
C ALA A 158 -5.71 1.77 -6.82
N GLN A 159 -4.79 1.24 -6.03
CA GLN A 159 -4.18 -0.07 -6.25
C GLN A 159 -5.23 -1.19 -6.27
N ALA A 160 -6.16 -1.19 -5.32
CA ALA A 160 -7.23 -2.18 -5.24
C ALA A 160 -8.17 -2.15 -6.46
N LEU A 161 -8.33 -0.99 -7.09
CA LEU A 161 -9.15 -0.79 -8.28
C LEU A 161 -8.35 -0.87 -9.60
N GLY A 162 -7.04 -1.09 -9.56
CA GLY A 162 -6.19 -1.14 -10.76
C GLY A 162 -6.02 0.21 -11.46
N LEU A 163 -6.07 1.30 -10.70
CA LEU A 163 -6.03 2.69 -11.18
C LEU A 163 -4.61 3.30 -11.21
N LEU A 164 -3.61 2.55 -10.75
CA LEU A 164 -2.21 2.97 -10.72
C LEU A 164 -1.54 2.72 -12.08
N CYS A 165 -0.56 3.55 -12.42
CA CYS A 165 0.19 3.51 -13.67
C CYS A 165 1.65 3.93 -13.46
N GLU A 166 2.53 3.40 -14.29
CA GLU A 166 3.92 3.83 -14.46
C GLU A 166 4.06 4.55 -15.81
N GLU A 167 4.58 5.77 -15.82
CA GLU A 167 4.87 6.52 -17.05
C GLU A 167 6.37 6.67 -17.25
N ALA A 168 6.84 6.69 -18.50
CA ALA A 168 8.21 7.13 -18.80
C ALA A 168 8.38 8.59 -18.38
N GLY A 169 9.38 8.85 -17.55
CA GLY A 169 9.75 10.20 -17.10
C GLY A 169 10.45 11.01 -18.19
N ASN A 170 10.70 12.27 -17.90
CA ASN A 170 11.30 13.22 -18.86
C ASN A 170 12.77 12.89 -19.23
N TYR A 171 13.41 11.98 -18.49
CA TYR A 171 14.77 11.50 -18.75
C TYR A 171 14.70 9.98 -18.89
N LEU A 172 15.45 9.43 -19.86
CA LEU A 172 15.25 8.10 -20.46
C LEU A 172 15.25 6.90 -19.49
N ASP A 173 15.66 7.07 -18.22
CA ASP A 173 15.64 6.01 -17.19
C ASP A 173 14.73 6.29 -15.98
N ASN A 174 14.05 7.43 -15.93
CA ASN A 174 13.20 7.77 -14.78
C ASN A 174 11.79 7.24 -14.98
N VAL A 175 11.25 6.49 -14.01
CA VAL A 175 9.84 6.07 -13.98
C VAL A 175 9.04 7.04 -13.13
N LYS A 176 7.92 7.52 -13.66
CA LYS A 176 6.94 8.31 -12.93
C LYS A 176 5.79 7.42 -12.48
N TYR A 177 5.70 7.20 -11.18
CA TYR A 177 4.57 6.51 -10.55
C TYR A 177 3.39 7.48 -10.43
N CYS A 178 2.24 7.11 -10.98
CA CYS A 178 1.06 7.97 -11.06
C CYS A 178 -0.25 7.17 -11.00
N GLY A 179 -1.38 7.85 -10.97
CA GLY A 179 -2.68 7.19 -10.98
C GLY A 179 -3.75 8.08 -11.56
N TYR A 180 -4.85 7.47 -12.01
CA TYR A 180 -5.98 8.17 -12.60
C TYR A 180 -7.26 7.83 -11.85
N CYS A 181 -8.14 8.81 -11.65
CA CYS A 181 -9.49 8.50 -11.20
C CYS A 181 -10.20 7.62 -12.23
N GLN A 182 -11.22 6.89 -11.81
CA GLN A 182 -11.93 5.91 -12.65
C GLN A 182 -12.42 6.50 -13.99
N HIS A 183 -12.91 7.75 -13.97
CA HIS A 183 -13.35 8.46 -15.18
C HIS A 183 -12.22 8.70 -16.20
N HIS A 184 -11.02 9.06 -15.74
CA HIS A 184 -9.90 9.32 -16.64
C HIS A 184 -9.14 8.05 -17.00
N TYR A 185 -9.12 7.06 -16.10
CA TYR A 185 -8.55 5.75 -16.38
C TYR A 185 -9.31 5.03 -17.50
N SER A 186 -10.65 5.09 -17.51
CA SER A 186 -11.45 4.46 -18.59
C SER A 186 -11.24 5.09 -19.97
N LYS A 187 -10.75 6.33 -20.02
CA LYS A 187 -10.42 7.08 -21.24
C LYS A 187 -8.93 7.02 -21.58
N LEU A 188 -8.11 6.34 -20.77
CA LEU A 188 -6.68 6.25 -20.98
C LEU A 188 -6.42 5.34 -22.18
N LYS A 189 -5.61 5.82 -23.15
CA LYS A 189 -5.10 4.98 -24.22
C LYS A 189 -4.05 4.05 -23.63
N LYS A 190 -4.39 2.77 -23.50
CA LYS A 190 -3.48 1.73 -23.02
C LYS A 190 -2.48 1.40 -24.13
N GLY A 191 -1.18 1.39 -23.81
CA GLY A 191 -0.10 1.25 -24.79
C GLY A 191 0.52 2.60 -25.19
N GLY A 192 1.85 2.64 -25.31
CA GLY A 192 2.66 3.86 -25.45
C GLY A 192 3.56 4.07 -24.22
N ASN A 193 3.70 5.33 -23.77
CA ASN A 193 4.54 5.70 -22.62
C ASN A 193 3.91 5.42 -21.24
N VAL A 194 2.73 4.77 -21.19
CA VAL A 194 1.98 4.50 -19.95
C VAL A 194 1.75 3.01 -19.78
N LYS A 195 2.31 2.45 -18.71
CA LYS A 195 2.11 1.07 -18.25
C LYS A 195 1.07 1.06 -17.14
N THR A 196 -0.05 0.39 -17.36
CA THR A 196 -1.11 0.24 -16.35
C THR A 196 -0.76 -0.88 -15.36
N ILE A 197 -1.01 -0.66 -14.08
CA ILE A 197 -0.80 -1.65 -13.02
C ILE A 197 -2.12 -2.40 -12.76
N PRO A 198 -2.12 -3.74 -12.76
CA PRO A 198 -3.32 -4.52 -12.48
C PRO A 198 -3.79 -4.30 -11.02
N PRO A 199 -5.07 -4.58 -10.72
CA PRO A 199 -5.57 -4.46 -9.36
C PRO A 199 -4.86 -5.44 -8.43
N TYR A 200 -4.40 -4.95 -7.28
CA TYR A 200 -3.91 -5.82 -6.21
C TYR A 200 -5.06 -6.21 -5.28
N ARG A 201 -5.23 -7.51 -5.04
CA ARG A 201 -6.13 -8.03 -4.02
C ARG A 201 -5.30 -8.82 -3.01
N PRO A 202 -5.27 -8.42 -1.73
CA PRO A 202 -4.68 -9.24 -0.69
C PRO A 202 -5.33 -10.63 -0.70
N VAL A 203 -4.52 -11.65 -0.48
CA VAL A 203 -5.02 -13.01 -0.27
C VAL A 203 -5.86 -12.99 1.00
N ALA A 204 -7.12 -13.43 0.91
CA ALA A 204 -7.94 -13.59 2.10
C ALA A 204 -7.27 -14.62 2.99
N THR A 205 -6.82 -14.20 4.17
CA THR A 205 -6.54 -15.14 5.25
C THR A 205 -7.88 -15.52 5.83
N ASP A 206 -8.30 -16.79 5.72
CA ASP A 206 -9.38 -17.35 6.52
C ASP A 206 -9.00 -17.21 8.00
N ASN A 207 -9.29 -16.06 8.60
CA ASN A 207 -9.40 -15.85 10.04
C ASN A 207 -10.03 -14.48 10.34
N SER A 208 -11.35 -14.56 10.54
CA SER A 208 -12.23 -13.71 11.36
C SER A 208 -12.43 -12.24 10.97
N ASP A 209 -13.49 -12.03 10.19
CA ASP A 209 -14.57 -11.16 10.64
C ASP A 209 -15.00 -11.59 12.06
N LEU A 210 -14.51 -10.88 13.06
CA LEU A 210 -15.20 -10.72 14.34
C LEU A 210 -15.58 -9.24 14.44
N SER A 211 -16.50 -8.82 13.58
CA SER A 211 -17.38 -7.71 13.91
C SER A 211 -18.22 -8.17 15.09
N SER A 212 -17.84 -7.74 16.30
CA SER A 212 -18.69 -7.84 17.48
C SER A 212 -20.07 -7.25 17.13
N PRO A 213 -21.19 -7.96 17.35
CA PRO A 213 -22.50 -7.34 17.28
C PRO A 213 -22.56 -6.28 18.38
N GLU A 214 -22.89 -5.05 17.99
CA GLU A 214 -23.28 -4.00 18.91
C GLU A 214 -24.42 -4.54 19.78
N LYS A 215 -24.21 -4.62 21.10
CA LYS A 215 -25.29 -4.88 22.05
C LYS A 215 -26.16 -3.63 22.08
N GLU A 216 -27.35 -3.71 21.51
CA GLU A 216 -28.42 -2.76 21.80
C GLU A 216 -28.71 -2.75 23.31
N PRO A 217 -28.94 -1.58 23.93
CA PRO A 217 -29.33 -1.50 25.32
C PRO A 217 -30.76 -2.01 25.48
N SER A 218 -30.95 -3.00 26.34
CA SER A 218 -32.25 -3.56 26.71
C SER A 218 -33.16 -2.48 27.30
N GLU A 219 -34.27 -2.20 26.63
CA GLU A 219 -35.38 -1.44 27.18
C GLU A 219 -36.09 -2.27 28.27
N ASN A 220 -36.18 -1.69 29.47
CA ASN A 220 -36.93 -2.23 30.60
C ASN A 220 -38.44 -2.13 30.33
N TRP A 221 -39.14 -3.26 30.33
CA TRP A 221 -40.59 -3.29 30.46
C TRP A 221 -40.97 -3.36 31.94
N THR A 222 -41.41 -2.23 32.50
CA THR A 222 -42.19 -2.18 33.75
C THR A 222 -43.57 -2.79 33.53
N LYS A 223 -43.94 -3.74 34.39
CA LYS A 223 -45.31 -3.90 34.88
C LYS A 223 -45.35 -3.36 36.30
#